data_AF-A0A4P9YW52-F1
#
_entry.id   AF-A0A4P9YW52-F1
#
_cell.length_a   1.000
_cell.length_b   1.000
_cell.length_c   1.000
_cell.angle_alpha   90.00
_cell.angle_beta   90.00
_cell.angle_gamma   90.00
#
_symmetry.space_group_name_H-M   'P 1'
#
loop_
_entity.id
_entity.type
_entity.pdbx_description
1 polymer ?
#
loop_
_entity_poly.entity_id
_entity_poly.type
_entity_poly.pdbx_seq_one_letter_code
_entity_poly.pdbx_strand_id
1 'polypeptide(L)'
;SLVVNFVGDIRARGRMLQRVPDFLRPGGAQYLFLVLPLPCINNSRYMDHDRLVEMLASIGLNRLVAHHHSSRLAYYLFQRDAATVATRSARFTKKEIHPGGKRNNFCIVIDS
;
A
#
# COMPACT_ATOMS: atom_id res chain seq x y z
N SER A 1 14.63 2.14 1.67
CA SER A 1 13.68 1.93 2.77
C SER A 1 12.47 2.82 2.53
N LEU A 2 11.27 2.27 2.45
CA LEU A 2 10.04 3.03 2.21
C LEU A 2 9.36 3.31 3.56
N VAL A 3 9.53 4.51 4.09
CA VAL A 3 9.00 4.93 5.41
C VAL A 3 7.60 5.54 5.29
N VAL A 4 6.70 4.89 4.56
CA VAL A 4 5.34 5.41 4.29
C VAL A 4 4.61 5.79 5.58
N ASN A 5 4.82 5.03 6.65
CA ASN A 5 4.20 5.26 7.95
C ASN A 5 4.69 6.51 8.68
N PHE A 6 5.85 7.08 8.31
CA PHE A 6 6.41 8.30 8.91
C PHE A 6 6.01 9.58 8.16
N VAL A 7 5.43 9.45 6.96
CA VAL A 7 4.92 10.60 6.20
C VAL A 7 3.66 11.13 6.89
N GLY A 8 3.65 12.40 7.30
CA GLY A 8 2.52 13.00 8.03
C GLY A 8 1.27 13.20 7.17
N ASP A 9 1.45 13.58 5.90
CA ASP A 9 0.35 13.82 4.95
C ASP A 9 -0.12 12.53 4.26
N ILE A 10 -1.44 12.29 4.29
CA ILE A 10 -2.06 11.07 3.74
C ILE A 10 -1.93 10.97 2.23
N ARG A 11 -1.85 12.10 1.52
CA ARG A 11 -1.68 12.15 0.05
C ARG A 11 -0.23 11.96 -0.35
N ALA A 12 0.70 12.52 0.42
CA ALA A 12 2.13 12.30 0.25
C ALA A 12 2.50 10.82 0.38
N ARG A 13 1.83 10.05 1.26
CA ARG A 13 1.94 8.59 1.31
C ARG A 13 1.58 7.92 -0.01
N GLY A 14 0.45 8.32 -0.61
CA GLY A 14 0.02 7.78 -1.91
C GLY A 14 0.99 8.13 -3.03
N ARG A 15 1.42 9.39 -3.11
CA ARG A 15 2.46 9.83 -4.06
C ARG A 15 3.77 9.06 -3.90
N MET A 16 4.16 8.75 -2.66
CA MET A 16 5.33 7.93 -2.37
C MET A 16 5.18 6.51 -2.93
N LEU A 17 4.01 5.88 -2.77
CA LEU A 17 3.73 4.57 -3.36
C LEU A 17 3.70 4.62 -4.89
N GLN A 18 3.02 5.62 -5.48
CA GLN A 18 2.89 5.77 -6.93
C GLN A 18 4.23 5.91 -7.67
N ARG A 19 5.28 6.40 -6.99
CA ARG A 19 6.64 6.50 -7.54
C ARG A 19 7.46 5.22 -7.43
N VAL A 20 7.06 4.26 -6.59
CA VAL A 20 7.79 2.98 -6.42
C VAL A 20 8.05 2.29 -7.77
N PRO A 21 7.06 2.15 -8.68
CA PRO A 21 7.27 1.50 -9.96
C PRO A 21 8.35 2.16 -10.84
N ASP A 22 8.59 3.47 -10.67
CA ASP A 22 9.58 4.22 -11.44
C ASP A 22 11.02 3.95 -10.96
N PHE A 23 11.19 3.44 -9.74
CA PHE A 23 12.49 3.02 -9.19
C PHE A 23 12.82 1.55 -9.49
N LEU A 24 11.87 0.76 -10.00
CA LEU A 24 12.10 -0.65 -10.31
C LEU A 24 12.86 -0.75 -11.64
N ARG A 25 13.99 -1.46 -11.62
CA ARG A 25 14.82 -1.65 -12.83
C ARG A 25 13.99 -2.32 -13.93
N PRO A 26 14.04 -1.84 -15.18
CA PRO A 26 13.38 -2.51 -16.29
C PRO A 26 14.04 -3.87 -16.56
N GLY A 27 13.22 -4.85 -16.97
CA GLY A 27 13.67 -6.22 -17.22
C GLY A 27 13.76 -7.08 -15.95
N GLY A 28 13.50 -8.38 -16.11
CA GLY A 28 13.47 -9.33 -15.00
C GLY A 28 12.27 -9.17 -14.06
N ALA A 29 12.26 -9.96 -12.98
CA ALA A 29 11.20 -9.92 -11.99
C ALA A 29 11.40 -8.72 -11.03
N GLN A 30 10.38 -7.86 -10.95
CA GLN A 30 10.41 -6.63 -10.17
C GLN A 30 9.59 -6.81 -8.88
N TYR A 31 10.20 -6.53 -7.73
CA TYR A 31 9.58 -6.75 -6.43
C TYR A 31 9.56 -5.49 -5.56
N LEU A 32 8.52 -5.38 -4.73
CA LEU A 32 8.46 -4.48 -3.59
C LEU A 32 8.29 -5.30 -2.31
N PHE A 33 9.22 -5.15 -1.38
CA PHE A 33 9.02 -5.56 0.01
C PHE A 33 8.56 -4.36 0.84
N LEU A 34 7.34 -4.41 1.36
CA LEU A 34 6.72 -3.36 2.17
C LEU A 34 6.52 -3.84 3.60
N VAL A 35 6.95 -3.02 4.55
CA VAL A 35 6.76 -3.26 5.98
C VAL A 35 6.04 -2.07 6.59
N LEU A 36 4.99 -2.35 7.36
CA LEU A 36 4.23 -1.35 8.11
C LEU A 36 4.06 -1.81 9.56
N PRO A 37 3.92 -0.88 10.52
CA PRO A 37 3.39 -1.23 11.83
C PRO A 37 2.05 -1.94 11.68
N LEU A 38 1.87 -3.08 12.35
CA LEU A 38 0.64 -3.86 12.27
C LEU A 38 -0.63 -3.01 12.55
N PRO A 39 -0.64 -2.06 13.51
CA PRO A 39 -1.79 -1.19 13.74
C PRO A 39 -2.22 -0.35 12.52
N CYS A 40 -1.31 -0.06 11.58
CA CYS A 40 -1.66 0.64 10.34
C CYS A 40 -2.59 -0.20 9.45
N ILE A 41 -2.61 -1.52 9.65
CA ILE A 41 -3.40 -2.48 8.87
C ILE A 41 -4.57 -3.03 9.70
N ASN A 42 -4.31 -3.57 10.89
CA ASN A 42 -5.36 -4.28 11.64
C ASN A 42 -6.13 -3.39 12.65
N ASN A 43 -5.71 -2.14 12.84
CA ASN A 43 -6.34 -1.21 13.78
C ASN A 43 -6.48 0.21 13.21
N SER A 44 -6.72 0.33 11.90
CA SER A 44 -7.01 1.61 11.25
C SER A 44 -8.50 1.72 10.89
N ARG A 45 -9.02 2.95 10.90
CA ARG A 45 -10.36 3.28 10.36
C ARG A 45 -10.41 3.23 8.83
N TYR A 46 -9.29 3.50 8.16
CA TYR A 46 -9.24 3.80 6.73
C TYR A 46 -8.36 2.85 5.91
N MET A 47 -7.73 1.86 6.55
CA MET A 47 -6.85 0.89 5.91
C MET A 47 -7.06 -0.49 6.52
N ASP A 48 -6.94 -1.49 5.68
CA ASP A 48 -6.84 -2.90 6.02
C ASP A 48 -5.99 -3.63 4.98
N HIS A 49 -5.90 -4.95 5.10
CA HIS A 49 -5.17 -5.81 4.17
C HIS A 49 -5.67 -5.64 2.74
N ASP A 50 -6.97 -5.82 2.53
CA ASP A 50 -7.59 -5.84 1.20
C ASP A 50 -7.43 -4.49 0.49
N ARG A 51 -7.68 -3.38 1.18
CA ARG A 51 -7.48 -2.04 0.62
C ARG A 51 -6.03 -1.79 0.25
N LEU A 52 -5.05 -2.26 1.05
CA LEU A 52 -3.64 -2.09 0.71
C LEU A 52 -3.27 -2.88 -0.55
N VAL A 53 -3.74 -4.12 -0.65
CA VAL A 53 -3.46 -4.99 -1.80
C VAL A 53 -4.08 -4.42 -3.06
N GLU A 54 -5.35 -4.00 -3.00
CA GLU A 54 -6.05 -3.34 -4.11
C GLU A 54 -5.33 -2.06 -4.56
N MET A 55 -4.89 -1.25 -3.60
CA MET A 55 -4.15 -0.02 -3.85
C MET A 55 -2.82 -0.27 -4.55
N LEU A 56 -2.03 -1.23 -4.06
CA LEU A 56 -0.75 -1.60 -4.66
C LEU A 56 -0.94 -2.18 -6.06
N ALA A 57 -1.99 -2.97 -6.27
CA ALA A 57 -2.31 -3.47 -7.59
C ALA A 57 -2.62 -2.36 -8.60
N SER A 58 -3.36 -1.33 -8.18
CA SER A 58 -3.71 -0.20 -9.06
C SER A 58 -2.51 0.61 -9.56
N ILE A 59 -1.41 0.62 -8.79
CA ILE A 59 -0.17 1.33 -9.16
C ILE A 59 0.83 0.43 -9.87
N GLY A 60 0.43 -0.79 -10.29
CA GLY A 60 1.26 -1.71 -11.05
C GLY A 60 2.06 -2.71 -10.21
N LEU A 61 1.79 -2.82 -8.90
CA LEU A 61 2.30 -3.88 -8.02
C LEU A 61 1.19 -4.92 -7.82
N ASN A 62 0.79 -5.53 -8.92
CA ASN A 62 -0.47 -6.26 -9.09
C ASN A 62 -0.48 -7.70 -8.59
N ARG A 63 0.67 -8.26 -8.22
CA ARG A 63 0.74 -9.61 -7.66
C ARG A 63 1.22 -9.57 -6.21
N LEU A 64 0.36 -9.93 -5.27
CA LEU A 64 0.78 -10.24 -3.91
C LEU A 64 1.41 -11.63 -3.90
N VAL A 65 2.72 -11.72 -3.67
CA VAL A 65 3.48 -12.97 -3.65
C VAL A 65 3.38 -13.64 -2.28
N ALA A 66 3.52 -12.84 -1.21
CA ALA A 66 3.45 -13.31 0.16
C ALA A 66 3.09 -12.16 1.10
N HIS A 67 2.47 -12.50 2.23
CA HIS A 67 2.29 -11.58 3.35
C HIS A 67 2.42 -12.33 4.67
N HIS A 68 2.78 -11.61 5.74
CA HIS A 68 2.87 -12.15 7.09
C HIS A 68 2.62 -11.04 8.10
N HIS A 69 1.84 -11.30 9.15
CA HIS A 69 1.67 -10.39 10.27
C HIS A 69 2.35 -11.00 11.50
N SER A 70 3.33 -10.29 12.07
CA SER A 70 3.91 -10.60 13.37
C SER A 70 3.15 -9.89 14.49
N SER A 71 3.64 -9.94 15.72
CA SER A 71 3.03 -9.21 16.84
C SER A 71 3.04 -7.68 16.67
N ARG A 72 3.93 -7.13 15.83
CA ARG A 72 4.09 -5.66 15.69
C ARG A 72 4.13 -5.16 14.26
N LEU A 73 4.42 -6.03 13.29
CA LEU A 73 4.68 -5.63 11.90
C LEU A 73 3.84 -6.44 10.93
N ALA A 74 3.42 -5.77 9.86
CA ALA A 74 2.82 -6.39 8.69
C ALA A 74 3.84 -6.35 7.54
N TYR A 75 4.18 -7.51 7.01
CA TYR A 75 5.12 -7.71 5.92
C TYR A 75 4.36 -8.09 4.66
N TYR A 76 4.76 -7.50 3.54
CA TYR A 76 4.19 -7.76 2.22
C TYR A 76 5.30 -7.86 1.18
N LEU A 77 5.20 -8.85 0.30
CA LEU A 77 6.00 -8.97 -0.89
C LEU A 77 5.08 -8.88 -2.11
N PHE A 78 5.22 -7.79 -2.87
CA PHE A 78 4.53 -7.61 -4.14
C PHE A 78 5.49 -7.82 -5.29
N GLN A 79 4.96 -8.30 -6.40
CA GLN A 79 5.64 -8.36 -7.69
C GLN A 79 4.87 -7.49 -8.69
N ARG A 80 5.62 -6.78 -9.53
CA ARG A 80 5.08 -6.13 -10.72
C ARG A 80 5.13 -7.11 -11.89
N ASP A 81 3.97 -7.38 -12.46
CA ASP A 81 3.86 -8.13 -13.71
C ASP A 81 3.89 -7.15 -14.89
N ALA A 82 4.91 -7.29 -15.75
CA ALA A 82 5.08 -6.45 -16.92
C ALA A 82 3.96 -6.62 -17.96
N ALA A 83 3.25 -7.76 -17.95
CA ALA A 83 2.13 -8.02 -18.85
C ALA A 83 0.85 -7.26 -18.45
N THR A 84 0.78 -6.74 -17.21
CA THR A 84 -0.42 -6.08 -16.71
C THR A 84 -0.30 -4.56 -16.83
N VAL A 85 -1.21 -3.96 -17.59
CA VAL A 85 -1.31 -2.50 -17.69
C VAL A 85 -1.81 -1.97 -16.34
N ALA A 86 -0.99 -1.15 -15.67
CA ALA A 86 -1.41 -0.49 -14.45
C ALA A 86 -2.62 0.42 -14.74
N THR A 87 -3.75 0.15 -14.09
CA THR A 87 -4.92 1.03 -14.12
C THR A 87 -4.68 2.21 -13.18
N ARG A 88 -3.83 3.16 -13.62
CA ARG A 88 -3.48 4.38 -12.88
C ARG A 88 -4.67 5.31 -12.58
N SER A 89 -5.88 4.98 -13.07
CA SER A 89 -7.12 5.72 -12.82
C SER A 89 -7.80 5.39 -11.49
N ALA A 90 -7.35 4.36 -10.75
CA ALA A 90 -8.00 3.99 -9.50
C ALA A 90 -7.78 5.05 -8.41
N ARG A 91 -8.88 5.46 -7.77
CA ARG A 91 -8.89 6.50 -6.73
C ARG A 91 -9.15 5.87 -5.37
N PHE A 92 -8.24 6.11 -4.42
CA PHE A 92 -8.38 5.65 -3.04
C PHE A 92 -8.55 6.84 -2.13
N THR A 93 -9.78 7.20 -1.82
CA THR A 93 -10.09 8.34 -0.93
C THR A 93 -9.99 7.94 0.54
N LYS A 94 -10.09 8.91 1.45
CA LYS A 94 -10.22 8.66 2.90
C LYS A 94 -11.65 8.17 3.20
N LYS A 95 -11.94 6.92 2.86
CA LYS A 95 -13.21 6.24 3.16
C LYS A 95 -13.05 5.46 4.46
N GLU A 96 -13.96 5.65 5.41
CA GLU A 96 -14.02 4.82 6.61
C GLU A 96 -14.50 3.42 6.24
N ILE A 97 -13.72 2.40 6.62
CA ILE A 97 -14.02 0.99 6.36
C ILE A 97 -14.34 0.27 7.66
N HIS A 98 -13.60 0.62 8.72
CA HIS A 98 -13.77 0.03 10.03
C HIS A 98 -14.19 1.10 11.03
N PRO A 99 -15.49 1.22 11.35
CA PRO A 99 -15.95 2.17 12.34
C PRO A 99 -15.42 1.82 13.74
N GLY A 100 -15.32 2.82 14.62
CA GLY A 100 -15.03 2.62 16.05
C GLY A 100 -13.96 3.55 16.62
N GLY A 101 -14.22 4.06 17.83
CA GLY A 101 -13.41 5.09 18.47
C GLY A 101 -11.97 4.69 18.81
N LYS A 102 -11.72 3.40 19.10
CA LYS A 102 -10.39 2.88 19.51
C LYS A 102 -9.41 2.67 18.34
N ARG A 103 -9.83 2.92 17.10
CA ARG A 103 -9.01 2.75 15.89
C ARG A 103 -8.18 3.99 15.61
N ASN A 104 -6.97 3.77 15.08
CA ASN A 104 -6.10 4.86 14.64
C ASN A 104 -6.57 5.42 13.27
N ASN A 105 -5.96 6.54 12.88
CA ASN A 105 -6.29 7.27 11.66
C ASN A 105 -5.28 7.04 10.53
N PHE A 106 -4.54 5.93 10.54
CA PHE A 106 -3.59 5.65 9.46
C PHE A 106 -4.34 5.50 8.14
N CYS A 107 -3.98 6.32 7.16
CA CYS A 107 -4.66 6.37 5.87
C CYS A 107 -3.62 6.66 4.79
N ILE A 108 -3.81 6.05 3.63
CA ILE A 108 -3.11 6.37 2.41
C ILE A 108 -4.16 6.77 1.39
N VAL A 109 -3.94 7.91 0.73
CA VAL A 109 -4.83 8.42 -0.29
C VAL A 109 -4.10 8.51 -1.62
N ILE A 110 -4.70 7.93 -2.65
CA ILE A 110 -4.29 8.09 -4.04
C ILE A 110 -5.38 8.89 -4.75
N ASP A 111 -5.02 10.11 -5.14
CA ASP A 111 -5.83 10.90 -6.06
C ASP A 111 -5.42 10.52 -7.50
N SER A 112 -6.43 10.40 -8.36
CA SER A 112 -6.30 10.21 -9.81
C SER A 112 -5.48 11.31 -10.47
#